data_AF-A0A497VD48-F1
#
_entry.id   AF-A0A497VD48-F1
#
_cell.length_a   1.000
_cell.length_b   1.000
_cell.length_c   1.000
_cell.angle_alpha   90.00
_cell.angle_beta   90.00
_cell.angle_gamma   90.00
#
_symmetry.space_group_name_H-M   'P 1'
#
loop_
_entity.id
_entity.type
_entity.pdbx_description
1 polymer ?
#
loop_
_entity_poly.entity_id
_entity_poly.type
_entity_poly.pdbx_seq_one_letter_code
_entity_poly.pdbx_strand_id
1 'polypeptide(L)'
;MFVVLLICTPSLLLPGVTQDTTQMVVLIGLFAGLITLIEYGSTYPCLIEFRNAPPFNRVRFLSLFVTVFLLSIIFRGLYEPTTLTRFVQAVGHLIGYVIDFPYSPVRLIMLLVPDQTNVEHMNLMRAAVGLSYLVSLLTLAVFLIVLRVLGWPNRTQAFNFWTNLPTFDPTMGADVVTRLNRDARFNIALGFFLPFLTPAVARSASGLFNASMMDSPQTLVWMISIWAFLPASLFMRGIAMNRIADMIDEKRMRGARAVAAGLLPA
;
A
#
# COMPACT_ATOMS: atom_id res chain seq x y z
N MET A 1 2.55 18.46 -0.96
CA MET A 1 2.07 18.74 0.42
C MET A 1 1.64 17.46 1.16
N PHE A 2 0.59 16.75 0.74
CA PHE A 2 0.05 15.59 1.49
C PHE A 2 1.07 14.47 1.81
N VAL A 3 2.01 14.18 0.90
CA VAL A 3 3.11 13.20 1.15
C VAL A 3 4.02 13.63 2.31
N VAL A 4 4.29 14.94 2.44
CA VAL A 4 5.08 15.51 3.54
C VAL A 4 4.35 15.30 4.86
N LEU A 5 3.04 15.60 4.90
CA LEU A 5 2.20 15.38 6.09
C LEU A 5 2.20 13.90 6.51
N LEU A 6 2.05 12.98 5.55
CA LEU A 6 2.10 11.53 5.78
C LEU A 6 3.43 11.09 6.41
N ILE A 7 4.56 11.59 5.90
CA ILE A 7 5.90 11.25 6.42
C ILE A 7 6.14 11.83 7.81
N CYS A 8 5.71 13.08 8.05
CA CYS A 8 5.87 13.72 9.36
C CYS A 8 4.89 13.20 10.43
N THR A 9 3.80 12.52 10.05
CA THR A 9 2.72 12.12 10.98
C THR A 9 3.22 11.37 12.24
N PRO A 10 4.10 10.36 12.16
CA PRO A 10 4.62 9.69 13.37
C PRO A 10 5.41 10.65 14.26
N SER A 11 6.30 11.45 13.67
CA SER A 11 7.14 12.41 14.40
C SER A 11 6.36 13.56 15.04
N LEU A 12 5.15 13.87 14.54
CA LEU A 12 4.25 14.88 15.07
C LEU A 12 3.30 14.35 16.16
N LEU A 13 3.09 13.03 16.23
CA LEU A 13 2.13 12.40 17.13
C LEU A 13 2.78 11.61 18.28
N LEU A 14 4.01 11.12 18.09
CA LEU A 14 4.73 10.33 19.09
C LEU A 14 5.61 11.25 19.97
N PRO A 15 5.57 11.11 21.30
CA PRO A 15 6.48 11.83 22.19
C PRO A 15 7.88 11.19 22.17
N GLY A 16 8.87 11.93 22.68
CA GLY A 16 10.25 11.43 22.82
C GLY A 16 11.10 11.44 21.55
N VAL A 17 10.61 11.99 20.43
CA VAL A 17 11.40 12.16 19.21
C VAL A 17 12.44 13.26 19.40
N THR A 18 13.71 12.97 19.09
CA THR A 18 14.80 13.95 19.23
C THR A 18 14.72 15.05 18.19
N GLN A 19 15.37 16.19 18.43
CA GLN A 19 15.45 17.27 17.46
C GLN A 19 16.11 16.80 16.15
N ASP A 20 17.20 16.03 16.23
CA ASP A 20 17.90 15.47 15.08
C ASP A 20 16.98 14.56 14.24
N THR A 21 16.24 13.65 14.88
CA THR A 21 15.27 12.79 14.18
C THR A 21 14.15 13.62 13.55
N THR A 22 13.66 14.65 14.24
CA THR A 22 12.63 15.56 13.69
C THR A 22 13.13 16.28 12.44
N GLN A 23 14.37 16.80 12.46
CA GLN A 23 15.00 17.45 11.29
C GLN A 23 15.18 16.47 10.13
N MET A 24 15.65 15.24 10.39
CA MET A 24 15.78 14.19 9.38
C MET A 24 14.41 13.83 8.75
N VAL A 25 13.37 13.66 9.57
CA VAL A 25 12.00 13.37 9.07
C VAL A 25 11.47 14.50 8.20
N VAL A 26 11.68 15.76 8.58
CA VAL A 26 11.29 16.92 7.76
C VAL A 26 12.05 16.94 6.43
N LEU A 27 13.37 16.67 6.44
CA LEU A 27 14.17 16.61 5.22
C LEU A 27 13.72 15.49 4.27
N ILE A 28 13.49 14.28 4.79
CA ILE A 28 12.94 13.14 4.02
C ILE A 28 11.55 13.48 3.48
N GLY A 29 10.70 14.10 4.29
CA GLY A 29 9.37 14.56 3.90
C GLY A 29 9.41 15.57 2.76
N LEU A 30 10.28 16.57 2.84
CA LEU A 30 10.49 17.56 1.79
C LEU A 30 11.03 16.93 0.50
N PHE A 31 12.00 16.02 0.59
CA PHE A 31 12.57 15.33 -0.56
C PHE A 31 11.54 14.45 -1.29
N ALA A 32 10.77 13.65 -0.55
CA ALA A 32 9.66 12.87 -1.11
C ALA A 32 8.54 13.77 -1.67
N GLY A 33 8.28 14.91 -1.02
CA GLY A 33 7.37 15.95 -1.51
C GLY A 33 7.82 16.57 -2.84
N LEU A 34 9.12 16.83 -2.99
CA LEU A 34 9.73 17.35 -4.22
C LEU A 34 9.68 16.32 -5.35
N ILE A 35 10.06 15.07 -5.10
CA ILE A 35 9.92 13.96 -6.08
C ILE A 35 8.46 13.86 -6.54
N THR A 36 7.50 13.90 -5.61
CA THR A 36 6.07 13.85 -5.95
C THR A 36 5.68 15.05 -6.83
N LEU A 37 6.17 16.25 -6.54
CA LEU A 37 5.90 17.45 -7.34
C LEU A 37 6.47 17.32 -8.76
N ILE A 38 7.71 16.85 -8.90
CA ILE A 38 8.38 16.63 -10.20
C ILE A 38 7.63 15.57 -11.01
N GLU A 39 7.29 14.43 -10.42
CA GLU A 39 6.57 13.33 -11.07
C GLU A 39 5.14 13.71 -11.51
N TYR A 40 4.45 14.58 -10.77
CA TYR A 40 3.16 15.16 -11.18
C TYR A 40 3.29 16.40 -12.09
N GLY A 41 4.48 17.01 -12.20
CA GLY A 41 4.77 18.13 -13.10
C GLY A 41 5.28 17.71 -14.48
N SER A 42 6.00 16.59 -14.58
CA SER A 42 6.54 16.06 -15.85
C SER A 42 5.45 15.67 -16.85
N THR A 43 5.74 15.67 -18.15
CA THR A 43 4.87 15.05 -19.18
C THR A 43 4.94 13.53 -19.13
N TYR A 44 6.12 12.99 -18.77
CA TYR A 44 6.40 11.56 -18.67
C TYR A 44 6.90 11.27 -17.24
N PRO A 45 6.08 10.66 -16.36
CA PRO A 45 6.52 10.24 -15.03
C PRO A 45 7.48 9.05 -15.15
N CYS A 46 8.38 8.86 -14.18
CA CYS A 46 9.32 7.73 -14.16
C CYS A 46 8.97 6.72 -13.05
N LEU A 47 8.42 7.19 -11.93
CA LEU A 47 8.19 6.41 -10.71
C LEU A 47 6.70 6.25 -10.37
N ILE A 48 5.88 7.28 -10.63
CA ILE A 48 4.47 7.29 -10.23
C ILE A 48 3.62 6.66 -11.34
N GLU A 49 3.46 5.35 -11.24
CA GLU A 49 2.48 4.60 -12.02
C GLU A 49 1.05 5.08 -11.75
N PHE A 50 0.17 4.84 -12.73
CA PHE A 50 -1.27 5.12 -12.67
C PHE A 50 -1.60 6.58 -12.31
N ARG A 51 -0.72 7.54 -12.68
CA ARG A 51 -0.89 8.97 -12.39
C ARG A 51 -2.26 9.51 -12.83
N ASN A 52 -2.71 9.13 -14.02
CA ASN A 52 -4.02 9.51 -14.58
C ASN A 52 -5.09 8.44 -14.32
N ALA A 53 -4.95 7.65 -13.25
CA ALA A 53 -6.00 6.79 -12.70
C ALA A 53 -6.47 7.36 -11.34
N PRO A 54 -7.51 8.23 -11.32
CA PRO A 54 -7.98 8.88 -10.10
C PRO A 54 -8.22 7.97 -8.89
N PRO A 55 -8.76 6.73 -9.00
CA PRO A 55 -9.00 5.92 -7.81
C PRO A 55 -7.73 5.28 -7.25
N PHE A 56 -6.75 4.93 -8.09
CA PHE A 56 -5.60 4.10 -7.69
C PHE A 56 -4.70 4.83 -6.70
N ASN A 57 -4.13 5.97 -7.11
CA ASN A 57 -3.20 6.72 -6.26
C ASN A 57 -3.89 7.38 -5.07
N ARG A 58 -5.19 7.73 -5.16
CA ARG A 58 -5.96 8.27 -4.03
C ARG A 58 -6.20 7.21 -2.95
N VAL A 59 -6.65 6.00 -3.33
CA VAL A 59 -6.88 4.90 -2.36
C VAL A 59 -5.56 4.44 -1.74
N ARG A 60 -4.47 4.32 -2.52
CA ARG A 60 -3.13 4.01 -1.99
C ARG A 60 -2.61 5.07 -1.01
N PHE A 61 -2.75 6.36 -1.32
CA PHE A 61 -2.33 7.40 -0.38
C PHE A 61 -3.16 7.37 0.91
N LEU A 62 -4.48 7.29 0.79
CA LEU A 62 -5.38 7.33 1.94
C LEU A 62 -5.19 6.12 2.86
N SER A 63 -4.98 4.92 2.31
CA SER A 63 -4.77 3.71 3.12
C SER A 63 -3.46 3.76 3.89
N LEU A 64 -2.36 4.18 3.26
CA LEU A 64 -1.08 4.36 3.95
C LEU A 64 -1.20 5.44 5.02
N PHE A 65 -1.85 6.58 4.73
CA PHE A 65 -2.09 7.65 5.70
C PHE A 65 -2.86 7.15 6.92
N VAL A 66 -4.00 6.48 6.71
CA VAL A 66 -4.83 5.92 7.79
C VAL A 66 -4.07 4.88 8.59
N THR A 67 -3.27 4.02 7.94
CA THR A 67 -2.43 3.02 8.62
C THR A 67 -1.39 3.69 9.53
N VAL A 68 -0.60 4.62 8.98
CA VAL A 68 0.45 5.35 9.71
C VAL A 68 -0.16 6.13 10.89
N PHE A 69 -1.30 6.80 10.67
CA PHE A 69 -2.01 7.58 11.68
C PHE A 69 -2.54 6.70 12.82
N LEU A 70 -3.24 5.61 12.51
CA LEU A 70 -3.79 4.70 13.53
C LEU A 70 -2.69 4.01 14.34
N LEU A 71 -1.60 3.57 13.70
CA LEU A 71 -0.44 3.02 14.39
C LEU A 71 0.22 4.07 15.30
N SER A 72 0.38 5.31 14.83
CA SER A 72 0.91 6.40 15.66
C SER A 72 0.04 6.65 16.90
N ILE A 73 -1.29 6.53 16.79
CA ILE A 73 -2.21 6.61 17.94
C ILE A 73 -2.04 5.42 18.89
N ILE A 74 -1.93 4.18 18.38
CA ILE A 74 -1.72 2.98 19.21
C ILE A 74 -0.47 3.14 20.08
N PHE A 75 0.65 3.53 19.46
CA PHE A 75 1.92 3.67 20.15
C PHE A 75 2.01 4.93 21.03
N ARG A 76 1.37 6.05 20.64
CA ARG A 76 1.26 7.23 21.52
C ARG A 76 0.58 6.88 22.84
N GLY A 77 -0.40 5.97 22.81
CA GLY A 77 -1.11 5.52 24.01
C GLY A 77 -0.27 4.82 25.08
N LEU A 78 0.99 4.44 24.80
CA LEU A 78 1.96 3.98 25.80
C LEU A 78 2.45 5.11 26.71
N TYR A 79 2.51 6.34 26.19
CA TYR A 79 3.12 7.50 26.85
C TYR A 79 2.07 8.52 27.29
N GLU A 80 1.04 8.73 26.46
CA GLU A 80 -0.05 9.67 26.71
C GLU A 80 -1.42 8.97 26.53
N PRO A 81 -1.92 8.26 27.55
CA PRO A 81 -3.22 7.58 27.48
C PRO A 81 -4.38 8.58 27.45
N THR A 82 -5.06 8.67 26.31
CA THR A 82 -6.27 9.49 26.11
C THR A 82 -7.48 8.61 25.76
N THR A 83 -8.69 9.15 25.76
CA THR A 83 -9.89 8.44 25.30
C THR A 83 -9.74 7.91 23.88
N LEU A 84 -9.11 8.69 22.99
CA LEU A 84 -8.86 8.29 21.60
C LEU A 84 -7.85 7.15 21.49
N THR A 85 -6.71 7.23 22.20
CA THR A 85 -5.70 6.15 22.15
C THR A 85 -6.25 4.85 22.71
N ARG A 86 -6.96 4.90 23.85
CA ARG A 86 -7.62 3.73 24.44
C ARG A 86 -8.68 3.12 23.53
N PHE A 87 -9.48 3.94 22.84
CA PHE A 87 -10.46 3.44 21.87
C PHE A 87 -9.79 2.71 20.70
N VAL A 88 -8.78 3.31 20.08
CA VAL A 88 -8.06 2.70 18.94
C VAL A 88 -7.28 1.45 19.39
N GLN A 89 -6.69 1.44 20.59
CA GLN A 89 -6.07 0.26 21.19
C GLN A 89 -7.10 -0.86 21.43
N ALA A 90 -8.26 -0.57 22.02
CA ALA A 90 -9.31 -1.57 22.27
C ALA A 90 -9.83 -2.20 20.97
N VAL A 91 -10.07 -1.39 19.94
CA VAL A 91 -10.43 -1.85 18.59
C VAL A 91 -9.30 -2.72 18.00
N GLY A 92 -8.05 -2.27 18.11
CA GLY A 92 -6.88 -3.02 17.68
C GLY A 92 -6.71 -4.36 18.39
N HIS A 93 -6.92 -4.43 19.71
CA HIS A 93 -6.84 -5.67 20.48
C HIS A 93 -7.91 -6.68 20.05
N LEU A 94 -9.15 -6.22 19.84
CA LEU A 94 -10.24 -7.07 19.33
C LEU A 94 -9.90 -7.66 17.95
N ILE A 95 -9.48 -6.81 17.01
CA ILE A 95 -9.10 -7.22 15.65
C ILE A 95 -7.89 -8.15 15.68
N GLY A 96 -6.86 -7.79 16.46
CA GLY A 96 -5.65 -8.57 16.64
C GLY A 96 -5.95 -9.97 17.20
N TYR A 97 -6.89 -10.10 18.13
CA TYR A 97 -7.36 -11.40 18.63
C TYR A 97 -8.11 -12.20 17.57
N VAL A 98 -9.05 -11.58 16.84
CA VAL A 98 -9.85 -12.26 15.80
C VAL A 98 -9.01 -12.75 14.62
N ILE A 99 -7.92 -12.04 14.27
CA ILE A 99 -7.03 -12.41 13.16
C ILE A 99 -5.83 -13.28 13.62
N ASP A 100 -5.61 -13.47 14.93
CA ASP A 100 -4.57 -14.36 15.49
C ASP A 100 -5.03 -15.83 15.52
N PHE A 101 -5.21 -16.41 14.33
CA PHE A 101 -5.45 -17.85 14.13
C PHE A 101 -4.21 -18.54 13.54
N PRO A 102 -4.09 -19.89 13.62
CA PRO A 102 -2.93 -20.62 13.10
C PRO A 102 -2.62 -20.30 11.64
N TYR A 103 -1.34 -20.04 11.35
CA TYR A 103 -0.82 -19.65 10.03
C TYR A 103 -1.32 -18.31 9.47
N SER A 104 -2.01 -17.46 10.26
CA SER A 104 -2.38 -16.13 9.77
C SER A 104 -1.15 -15.22 9.58
N PRO A 105 -1.19 -14.24 8.64
CA PRO A 105 -0.10 -13.29 8.47
C PRO A 105 0.25 -12.50 9.74
N VAL A 106 -0.76 -12.21 10.56
CA VAL A 106 -0.58 -11.55 11.87
C VAL A 106 0.22 -12.46 12.81
N ARG A 107 -0.18 -13.75 12.94
CA ARG A 107 0.57 -14.74 13.74
C ARG A 107 2.04 -14.82 13.31
N LEU A 108 2.26 -14.86 12.00
CA LEU A 108 3.58 -15.01 11.41
C LEU A 108 4.51 -13.80 11.68
N ILE A 109 3.98 -12.57 11.71
CA ILE A 109 4.76 -11.40 12.13
C ILE A 109 5.04 -11.39 13.64
N MET A 110 4.13 -11.92 14.48
CA MET A 110 4.41 -12.06 15.91
C MET A 110 5.60 -12.99 16.21
N LEU A 111 6.01 -13.87 15.27
CA LEU A 111 7.22 -14.70 15.36
C LEU A 111 8.54 -13.92 15.16
N LEU A 112 8.47 -12.60 14.95
CA LEU A 112 9.61 -11.67 14.93
C LEU A 112 9.75 -10.90 16.25
N VAL A 113 8.76 -10.94 17.14
CA VAL A 113 8.85 -10.34 18.47
C VAL A 113 9.70 -11.26 19.36
N PRO A 114 10.72 -10.74 20.08
CA PRO A 114 11.57 -11.56 20.95
C PRO A 114 10.78 -12.31 22.05
N ASP A 115 11.22 -13.52 22.37
CA ASP A 115 10.58 -14.38 23.38
C ASP A 115 10.57 -13.78 24.81
N GLN A 116 11.44 -12.80 25.07
CA GLN A 116 11.56 -12.11 26.37
C GLN A 116 10.73 -10.81 26.45
N THR A 117 9.95 -10.47 25.43
CA THR A 117 9.12 -9.25 25.43
C THR A 117 7.94 -9.38 26.42
N ASN A 118 7.71 -8.33 27.21
CA ASN A 118 6.56 -8.23 28.14
C ASN A 118 5.22 -8.51 27.42
N VAL A 119 4.34 -9.28 28.06
CA VAL A 119 2.99 -9.65 27.60
C VAL A 119 2.19 -8.41 27.16
N GLU A 120 2.32 -7.28 27.84
CA GLU A 120 1.66 -6.03 27.46
C GLU A 120 2.13 -5.50 26.10
N HIS A 121 3.45 -5.45 25.88
CA HIS A 121 4.04 -5.09 24.59
C HIS A 121 3.67 -6.09 23.49
N MET A 122 3.66 -7.40 23.80
CA MET A 122 3.22 -8.45 22.89
C MET A 122 1.76 -8.24 22.45
N ASN A 123 0.88 -7.86 23.38
CA ASN A 123 -0.53 -7.58 23.10
C ASN A 123 -0.73 -6.29 22.29
N LEU A 124 0.06 -5.25 22.55
CA LEU A 124 0.05 -4.01 21.77
C LEU A 124 0.56 -4.24 20.34
N MET A 125 1.65 -5.00 20.19
CA MET A 125 2.18 -5.39 18.87
C MET A 125 1.15 -6.19 18.07
N ARG A 126 0.47 -7.17 18.69
CA ARG A 126 -0.64 -7.88 18.04
C ARG A 126 -1.76 -6.93 17.61
N ALA A 127 -2.11 -5.94 18.43
CA ALA A 127 -3.13 -4.95 18.09
C ALA A 127 -2.71 -4.06 16.91
N ALA A 128 -1.46 -3.61 16.89
CA ALA A 128 -0.88 -2.80 15.83
C ALA A 128 -0.85 -3.55 14.48
N VAL A 129 -0.33 -4.78 14.48
CA VAL A 129 -0.24 -5.65 13.29
C VAL A 129 -1.63 -6.09 12.81
N GLY A 130 -2.55 -6.42 13.74
CA GLY A 130 -3.93 -6.76 13.40
C GLY A 130 -4.70 -5.60 12.77
N LEU A 131 -4.60 -4.40 13.35
CA LEU A 131 -5.29 -3.22 12.82
C LEU A 131 -4.75 -2.79 11.46
N SER A 132 -3.43 -2.78 11.26
CA SER A 132 -2.84 -2.43 9.95
C SER A 132 -3.22 -3.44 8.87
N TYR A 133 -3.30 -4.72 9.21
CA TYR A 133 -3.77 -5.77 8.30
C TYR A 133 -5.27 -5.61 7.97
N LEU A 134 -6.12 -5.25 8.94
CA LEU A 134 -7.52 -4.91 8.64
C LEU A 134 -7.63 -3.70 7.69
N VAL A 135 -6.84 -2.65 7.91
CA VAL A 135 -6.83 -1.49 7.01
C VAL A 135 -6.40 -1.89 5.60
N SER A 136 -5.44 -2.81 5.44
CA SER A 136 -5.02 -3.30 4.12
C SER A 136 -6.13 -4.11 3.42
N LEU A 137 -6.87 -4.96 4.13
CA LEU A 137 -8.04 -5.68 3.60
C LEU A 137 -9.18 -4.73 3.22
N LEU A 138 -9.51 -3.78 4.10
CA LEU A 138 -10.53 -2.75 3.83
C LEU A 138 -10.14 -1.88 2.63
N THR A 139 -8.84 -1.60 2.45
CA THR A 139 -8.32 -0.88 1.27
C THR A 139 -8.62 -1.62 -0.02
N LEU A 140 -8.44 -2.95 -0.05
CA LEU A 140 -8.77 -3.76 -1.23
C LEU A 140 -10.28 -3.78 -1.50
N ALA A 141 -11.12 -3.90 -0.47
CA ALA A 141 -12.57 -3.83 -0.60
C ALA A 141 -13.03 -2.45 -1.13
N VAL A 142 -12.55 -1.37 -0.53
CA VAL A 142 -12.82 0.01 -0.97
C VAL A 142 -12.33 0.23 -2.40
N PHE A 143 -11.14 -0.23 -2.76
CA PHE A 143 -10.62 -0.13 -4.13
C PHE A 143 -11.57 -0.81 -5.13
N LEU A 144 -11.98 -2.05 -4.88
CA LEU A 144 -12.93 -2.78 -5.74
C LEU A 144 -14.28 -2.07 -5.86
N ILE A 145 -14.82 -1.54 -4.76
CA ILE A 145 -16.07 -0.76 -4.75
C ILE A 145 -15.91 0.51 -5.59
N VAL A 146 -14.85 1.29 -5.38
CA VAL A 146 -14.58 2.53 -6.13
C VAL A 146 -14.37 2.24 -7.62
N LEU A 147 -13.66 1.16 -7.97
CA LEU A 147 -13.51 0.69 -9.34
C LEU A 147 -14.86 0.37 -9.99
N ARG A 148 -15.79 -0.24 -9.24
CA ARG A 148 -17.13 -0.59 -9.72
C ARG A 148 -18.03 0.64 -9.88
N VAL A 149 -18.08 1.52 -8.87
CA VAL A 149 -18.93 2.72 -8.85
C VAL A 149 -18.47 3.77 -9.88
N LEU A 150 -17.17 4.04 -9.97
CA LEU A 150 -16.63 5.00 -10.96
C LEU A 150 -16.46 4.40 -12.36
N GLY A 151 -16.80 3.12 -12.58
CA GLY A 151 -16.58 2.42 -13.84
C GLY A 151 -15.11 2.41 -14.33
N TRP A 152 -14.14 2.60 -13.40
CA TRP A 152 -12.90 3.37 -13.59
C TRP A 152 -12.30 3.53 -15.01
N PRO A 153 -11.78 2.50 -15.71
CA PRO A 153 -10.97 2.69 -16.92
C PRO A 153 -11.88 3.13 -18.06
N ASN A 154 -12.13 4.44 -18.10
CA ASN A 154 -13.32 4.99 -18.72
C ASN A 154 -13.34 4.68 -20.21
N ARG A 155 -14.40 4.00 -20.66
CA ARG A 155 -14.48 3.42 -22.01
C ARG A 155 -14.28 4.46 -23.12
N THR A 156 -14.62 5.73 -22.86
CA THR A 156 -14.51 6.86 -23.80
C THR A 156 -13.11 7.47 -23.90
N GLN A 157 -12.28 7.41 -22.87
CA GLN A 157 -10.95 8.04 -22.89
C GLN A 157 -9.88 7.07 -23.42
N ALA A 158 -8.89 7.60 -24.13
CA ALA A 158 -7.70 6.85 -24.51
C ALA A 158 -6.80 6.68 -23.28
N PHE A 159 -6.46 5.43 -22.94
CA PHE A 159 -5.53 5.15 -21.85
C PHE A 159 -4.10 5.35 -22.34
N ASN A 160 -3.41 6.36 -21.81
CA ASN A 160 -2.01 6.60 -22.13
C ASN A 160 -1.11 5.67 -21.29
N PHE A 161 -0.42 4.75 -21.96
CA PHE A 161 0.52 3.81 -21.34
C PHE A 161 1.71 4.54 -20.72
N TRP A 162 2.36 5.46 -21.44
CA TRP A 162 3.53 6.19 -20.94
C TRP A 162 3.26 7.01 -19.67
N THR A 163 2.03 7.53 -19.49
CA THR A 163 1.65 8.28 -18.27
C THR A 163 1.18 7.40 -17.11
N ASN A 164 0.77 6.15 -17.36
CA ASN A 164 0.18 5.29 -16.31
C ASN A 164 1.00 4.02 -16.02
N LEU A 165 1.89 3.62 -16.93
CA LEU A 165 2.75 2.46 -16.84
C LEU A 165 4.10 2.82 -17.49
N PRO A 166 4.86 3.80 -16.94
CA PRO A 166 6.10 4.29 -17.56
C PRO A 166 7.19 3.22 -17.70
N THR A 167 7.12 2.16 -16.88
CA THR A 167 7.99 0.98 -16.92
C THR A 167 7.55 -0.08 -17.94
N PHE A 168 6.41 0.10 -18.60
CA PHE A 168 5.84 -0.84 -19.57
C PHE A 168 5.96 -0.30 -20.99
N ASP A 169 6.88 -0.85 -21.77
CA ASP A 169 6.95 -0.57 -23.21
C ASP A 169 5.81 -1.31 -23.96
N PRO A 170 4.85 -0.60 -24.60
CA PRO A 170 3.76 -1.20 -25.36
C PRO A 170 4.17 -1.64 -26.78
N THR A 171 5.37 -1.31 -27.23
CA THR A 171 5.87 -1.59 -28.60
C THR A 171 6.68 -2.88 -28.70
N MET A 172 7.25 -3.36 -27.59
CA MET A 172 8.00 -4.64 -27.57
C MET A 172 7.11 -5.88 -27.73
N GLY A 173 7.03 -6.37 -28.97
CA GLY A 173 7.30 -7.79 -29.31
C GLY A 173 6.30 -8.88 -28.92
N ALA A 174 5.22 -8.57 -28.20
CA ALA A 174 4.14 -9.52 -27.88
C ALA A 174 2.81 -8.77 -27.69
N ASP A 175 1.70 -9.49 -27.65
CA ASP A 175 0.41 -8.86 -27.35
C ASP A 175 0.45 -8.20 -25.96
N VAL A 176 0.24 -6.88 -25.96
CA VAL A 176 0.12 -6.01 -24.78
C VAL A 176 -0.85 -6.60 -23.76
N VAL A 177 -1.96 -7.20 -24.22
CA VAL A 177 -2.98 -7.80 -23.36
C VAL A 177 -2.44 -9.02 -22.62
N THR A 178 -1.77 -9.94 -23.33
CA THR A 178 -1.14 -11.13 -22.74
C THR A 178 -0.06 -10.75 -21.72
N ARG A 179 0.74 -9.72 -22.02
CA ARG A 179 1.73 -9.18 -21.07
C ARG A 179 1.07 -8.59 -19.82
N LEU A 180 0.09 -7.69 -19.98
CA LEU A 180 -0.67 -7.11 -18.86
C LEU A 180 -1.29 -8.20 -17.97
N ASN A 181 -1.94 -9.21 -18.55
CA ASN A 181 -2.55 -10.31 -17.81
C ASN A 181 -1.53 -11.17 -17.05
N ARG A 182 -0.35 -11.42 -17.63
CA ARG A 182 0.74 -12.14 -16.95
C ARG A 182 1.30 -11.32 -15.79
N ASP A 183 1.60 -10.06 -16.04
CA ASP A 183 2.21 -9.17 -15.05
C ASP A 183 1.21 -8.86 -13.92
N ALA A 184 -0.09 -8.79 -14.22
CA ALA A 184 -1.17 -8.71 -13.24
C ALA A 184 -1.25 -9.95 -12.34
N ARG A 185 -1.22 -11.16 -12.91
CA ARG A 185 -1.17 -12.43 -12.14
C ARG A 185 0.05 -12.48 -11.24
N PHE A 186 1.21 -12.04 -11.73
CA PHE A 186 2.44 -11.96 -10.92
C PHE A 186 2.28 -11.00 -9.74
N ASN A 187 1.74 -9.79 -9.95
CA ASN A 187 1.50 -8.82 -8.87
C ASN A 187 0.47 -9.35 -7.84
N ILE A 188 -0.59 -10.03 -8.28
CA ILE A 188 -1.59 -10.65 -7.38
C ILE A 188 -0.97 -11.79 -6.56
N ALA A 189 -0.22 -12.70 -7.21
CA ALA A 189 0.46 -13.80 -6.53
C ALA A 189 1.51 -13.29 -5.52
N LEU A 190 2.35 -12.34 -5.92
CA LEU A 190 3.36 -11.75 -5.04
C LEU A 190 2.70 -10.99 -3.88
N GLY A 191 1.62 -10.24 -4.14
CA GLY A 191 0.80 -9.61 -3.10
C GLY A 191 0.21 -10.61 -2.11
N PHE A 192 -0.20 -11.81 -2.56
CA PHE A 192 -0.67 -12.88 -1.68
C PHE A 192 0.47 -13.48 -0.83
N PHE A 193 1.64 -13.75 -1.41
CA PHE A 193 2.73 -14.41 -0.70
C PHE A 193 3.56 -13.49 0.21
N LEU A 194 3.71 -12.20 -0.13
CA LEU A 194 4.58 -11.27 0.61
C LEU A 194 4.32 -11.21 2.14
N PRO A 195 3.07 -11.16 2.64
CA PRO A 195 2.80 -11.19 4.09
C PRO A 195 3.39 -12.41 4.79
N PHE A 196 3.37 -13.58 4.14
CA PHE A 196 3.85 -14.86 4.66
C PHE A 196 5.36 -15.06 4.49
N LEU A 197 5.96 -14.46 3.46
CA LEU A 197 7.41 -14.48 3.22
C LEU A 197 8.17 -13.50 4.14
N THR A 198 7.52 -12.43 4.60
CA THR A 198 8.19 -11.37 5.38
C THR A 198 8.97 -11.87 6.60
N PRO A 199 8.44 -12.77 7.47
CA PRO A 199 9.20 -13.28 8.61
C PRO A 199 10.38 -14.16 8.21
N ALA A 200 10.28 -14.91 7.11
CA ALA A 200 11.39 -15.71 6.60
C ALA A 200 12.52 -14.81 6.07
N VAL A 201 12.18 -13.75 5.32
CA VAL A 201 13.14 -12.74 4.85
C VAL A 201 13.78 -12.01 6.03
N ALA A 202 13.00 -11.60 7.03
CA ALA A 202 13.51 -10.89 8.21
C ALA A 202 14.47 -11.77 9.05
N ARG A 203 14.17 -13.06 9.22
CA ARG A 203 15.07 -14.02 9.90
C ARG A 203 16.37 -14.26 9.14
N SER A 204 16.33 -14.34 7.80
CA SER A 204 17.54 -14.44 6.98
C SER A 204 18.37 -13.15 6.97
N ALA A 205 17.73 -12.00 7.21
CA ALA A 205 18.35 -10.68 7.35
C ALA A 205 18.67 -10.30 8.81
N SER A 206 18.92 -11.29 9.68
CA SER A 206 19.01 -11.11 11.14
C SER A 206 20.00 -10.03 11.62
N GLY A 207 21.09 -9.78 10.90
CA GLY A 207 22.03 -8.69 11.21
C GLY A 207 21.48 -7.27 11.00
N LEU A 208 20.33 -7.12 10.31
CA LEU A 208 19.63 -5.85 10.10
C LEU A 208 18.48 -5.66 11.10
N PHE A 209 17.79 -6.73 11.50
CA PHE A 209 16.66 -6.68 12.44
C PHE A 209 17.13 -6.82 13.91
N ASN A 210 17.89 -5.83 14.38
CA ASN A 210 18.33 -5.77 15.78
C ASN A 210 17.19 -5.33 16.72
N ALA A 211 17.26 -5.75 17.99
CA ALA A 211 16.26 -5.43 19.02
C ALA A 211 15.97 -3.92 19.15
N SER A 212 16.99 -3.07 18.95
CA SER A 212 16.88 -1.61 18.96
C SER A 212 15.91 -1.03 17.93
N MET A 213 15.58 -1.76 16.86
CA MET A 213 14.53 -1.34 15.91
C MET A 213 13.12 -1.51 16.47
N MET A 214 12.94 -2.38 17.47
CA MET A 214 11.65 -2.59 18.15
C MET A 214 11.44 -1.62 19.31
N ASP A 215 12.51 -1.04 19.85
CA ASP A 215 12.43 -0.03 20.93
C ASP A 215 11.95 1.34 20.44
N SER A 216 12.01 1.61 19.14
CA SER A 216 11.58 2.87 18.52
C SER A 216 10.14 2.79 18.00
N PRO A 217 9.17 3.50 18.61
CA PRO A 217 7.78 3.46 18.16
C PRO A 217 7.61 3.98 16.73
N GLN A 218 8.40 4.99 16.34
CA GLN A 218 8.41 5.51 14.97
C GLN A 218 8.90 4.46 13.96
N THR A 219 9.89 3.64 14.32
CA THR A 219 10.39 2.55 13.47
C THR A 219 9.32 1.45 13.34
N LEU A 220 8.68 1.07 14.44
CA LEU A 220 7.56 0.11 14.44
C LEU A 220 6.39 0.57 13.55
N VAL A 221 5.98 1.85 13.64
CA VAL A 221 4.93 2.42 12.77
C VAL A 221 5.28 2.21 11.29
N TRP A 222 6.51 2.49 10.88
CA TRP A 222 6.92 2.32 9.48
C TRP A 222 7.04 0.86 9.06
N MET A 223 7.67 -0.01 9.87
CA MET A 223 7.81 -1.44 9.55
C MET A 223 6.44 -2.11 9.36
N ILE A 224 5.51 -1.88 10.30
CA ILE A 224 4.16 -2.44 10.26
C ILE A 224 3.34 -1.84 9.11
N SER A 225 3.47 -0.53 8.85
CA SER A 225 2.82 0.13 7.71
C SER A 225 3.28 -0.45 6.38
N ILE A 226 4.60 -0.59 6.18
CA ILE A 226 5.20 -1.11 4.94
C ILE A 226 4.76 -2.56 4.72
N TRP A 227 4.82 -3.41 5.75
CA TRP A 227 4.37 -4.80 5.69
C TRP A 227 2.90 -4.93 5.29
N ALA A 228 2.00 -4.13 5.85
CA ALA A 228 0.58 -4.18 5.51
C ALA A 228 0.27 -3.54 4.14
N PHE A 229 1.00 -2.49 3.75
CA PHE A 229 0.72 -1.68 2.57
C PHE A 229 1.28 -2.24 1.26
N LEU A 230 2.46 -2.88 1.27
CA LEU A 230 3.07 -3.46 0.07
C LEU A 230 2.20 -4.55 -0.57
N PRO A 231 1.67 -5.56 0.17
CA PRO A 231 0.74 -6.55 -0.35
C PRO A 231 -0.48 -5.91 -1.02
N ALA A 232 -1.14 -4.98 -0.32
CA ALA A 232 -2.33 -4.31 -0.83
C ALA A 232 -2.03 -3.47 -2.09
N SER A 233 -0.88 -2.80 -2.14
CA SER A 233 -0.42 -2.08 -3.34
C SER A 233 -0.24 -2.99 -4.55
N LEU A 234 0.32 -4.19 -4.35
CA LEU A 234 0.54 -5.17 -5.41
C LEU A 234 -0.80 -5.77 -5.91
N PHE A 235 -1.70 -6.13 -4.99
CA PHE A 235 -3.06 -6.54 -5.34
C PHE A 235 -3.79 -5.46 -6.16
N MET A 236 -3.80 -4.21 -5.70
CA MET A 236 -4.42 -3.10 -6.44
C MET A 236 -3.79 -2.95 -7.83
N ARG A 237 -2.47 -3.06 -7.95
CA ARG A 237 -1.73 -2.95 -9.22
C ARG A 237 -2.12 -4.05 -10.20
N GLY A 238 -2.16 -5.30 -9.76
CA GLY A 238 -2.58 -6.42 -10.60
C GLY A 238 -4.05 -6.36 -11.00
N ILE A 239 -4.94 -5.96 -10.08
CA ILE A 239 -6.36 -5.71 -10.40
C ILE A 239 -6.50 -4.61 -11.46
N ALA A 240 -5.74 -3.51 -11.34
CA ALA A 240 -5.77 -2.42 -12.31
C ALA A 240 -5.24 -2.85 -13.68
N MET A 241 -4.16 -3.63 -13.74
CA MET A 241 -3.57 -4.17 -14.98
C MET A 241 -4.52 -5.12 -15.72
N ASN A 242 -5.13 -6.10 -15.04
CA ASN A 242 -6.16 -6.97 -15.64
C ASN A 242 -7.30 -6.14 -16.25
N ARG A 243 -7.79 -5.13 -15.51
CA ARG A 243 -8.93 -4.32 -15.96
C ARG A 243 -8.60 -3.42 -17.17
N ILE A 244 -7.33 -3.07 -17.37
CA ILE A 244 -6.85 -2.41 -18.59
C ILE A 244 -6.82 -3.41 -19.75
N ALA A 245 -6.34 -4.64 -19.52
CA ALA A 245 -6.35 -5.71 -20.52
C ALA A 245 -7.78 -6.00 -21.01
N ASP A 246 -8.73 -6.20 -20.10
CA ASP A 246 -10.16 -6.40 -20.42
C ASP A 246 -10.72 -5.28 -21.31
N MET A 247 -10.41 -4.01 -20.98
CA MET A 247 -10.84 -2.84 -21.75
C MET A 247 -10.24 -2.83 -23.17
N ILE A 248 -9.00 -3.27 -23.35
CA ILE A 248 -8.34 -3.34 -24.67
C ILE A 248 -9.01 -4.41 -25.54
N ASP A 249 -9.29 -5.59 -24.99
CA ASP A 249 -10.01 -6.65 -25.71
C ASP A 249 -11.44 -6.25 -26.04
N GLU A 250 -12.16 -5.58 -25.13
CA GLU A 250 -13.47 -4.98 -25.42
C GLU A 250 -13.41 -3.94 -26.57
N LYS A 251 -12.33 -3.17 -26.67
CA LYS A 251 -12.15 -2.19 -27.76
C LYS A 251 -11.83 -2.90 -29.09
N ARG A 252 -10.94 -3.91 -29.07
CA ARG A 252 -10.61 -4.75 -30.24
C ARG A 252 -11.83 -5.47 -30.80
N MET A 253 -12.61 -6.15 -29.94
CA MET A 253 -13.84 -6.84 -30.35
C MET A 253 -14.89 -5.89 -30.95
N ARG A 254 -15.04 -4.67 -30.40
CA ARG A 254 -15.95 -3.66 -30.96
C ARG A 254 -15.46 -3.14 -32.32
N GLY A 255 -14.17 -2.90 -32.48
CA GLY A 255 -13.57 -2.51 -33.76
C GLY A 255 -13.78 -3.59 -34.83
N ALA A 256 -13.47 -4.85 -34.52
CA ALA A 256 -13.69 -5.98 -35.43
C ALA A 256 -15.17 -6.13 -35.84
N ARG A 257 -16.12 -5.94 -34.91
CA ARG A 257 -17.55 -5.94 -35.22
C ARG A 257 -17.98 -4.76 -36.09
N ALA A 258 -17.44 -3.56 -35.89
CA ALA A 258 -17.75 -2.40 -36.72
C ALA A 258 -17.26 -2.57 -38.16
N VAL A 259 -16.04 -3.10 -38.34
CA VAL A 259 -15.49 -3.47 -39.67
C VAL A 259 -16.35 -4.54 -40.33
N ALA A 260 -16.71 -5.61 -39.60
CA ALA A 260 -17.58 -6.67 -40.14
C ALA A 260 -19.01 -6.20 -40.48
N ALA A 261 -19.48 -5.12 -39.85
CA ALA A 261 -20.78 -4.49 -40.13
C ALA A 261 -20.74 -3.48 -41.28
N GLY A 262 -19.58 -3.26 -41.93
CA GLY A 262 -19.42 -2.27 -43.00
C GLY A 262 -19.50 -0.82 -42.54
N LEU A 263 -19.41 -0.56 -41.24
CA LEU A 263 -19.52 0.77 -40.64
C LEU A 263 -18.14 1.42 -40.52
N LEU A 264 -17.64 1.96 -41.64
CA LEU A 264 -16.47 2.83 -41.68
C LEU A 264 -16.87 4.24 -42.12
N PRO A 265 -16.40 5.31 -41.44
CA PRO A 265 -16.31 6.62 -42.06
C PRO A 265 -15.22 6.60 -43.14
N ALA A 266 -15.41 7.40 -44.18
CA ALA A 266 -14.42 7.64 -45.24
C ALA A 266 -13.26 8.52 -44.73
#